data_AF-A0A0C2Z0A0-F1
#
_entry.id   AF-A0A0C2Z0A0-F1
#
_cell.length_a   1.000
_cell.length_b   1.000
_cell.length_c   1.000
_cell.angle_alpha   90.00
_cell.angle_beta   90.00
_cell.angle_gamma   90.00
#
_symmetry.space_group_name_H-M   'P 1'
#
loop_
_entity.id
_entity.type
_entity.pdbx_description
1 polymer ?
#
loop_
_entity_poly.entity_id
_entity_poly.type
_entity_poly.pdbx_seq_one_letter_code
_entity_poly.pdbx_strand_id
1 'polypeptide(L)'
;MPALAAASHHPPAHRRNTNYGYYIPMNDGGSMLTQVPDTYPAGLGEPLNVIVSAYSDSEVLQNTVNNGGLINYFQSFGFSTECLGQHTGSDQAANLGDGNGWLNETAVIRWAYGNITFGTCEETINGGDHFRYWIQNGPDANSGAIFLAASYELPIAQQHDIIVNGYNLGRDWLIGNATAQSSVIPTNNLTNTSTYSGQTSYNGYTYSTTVNYVSGLLQNTSDGINHYQSVASGGLNAIDGLVAIMTVKLESKPQAASSG
;
A
#
# COMPACT_ATOMS: atom_id res chain seq x y z
N MET A 1 -35.08 -9.38 25.25
CA MET A 1 -33.73 -9.97 25.28
C MET A 1 -32.80 -8.98 24.59
N PRO A 2 -31.81 -8.39 25.27
CA PRO A 2 -30.91 -7.44 24.62
C PRO A 2 -29.83 -8.21 23.86
N ALA A 3 -29.56 -7.78 22.63
CA ALA A 3 -28.47 -8.31 21.81
C ALA A 3 -27.13 -7.89 22.43
N LEU A 4 -26.25 -8.86 22.68
CA LEU A 4 -24.86 -8.57 23.04
C LEU A 4 -24.17 -7.93 21.84
N ALA A 5 -23.66 -6.72 22.03
CA ALA A 5 -22.69 -6.11 21.13
C ALA A 5 -21.40 -6.95 21.17
N ALA A 6 -20.95 -7.42 20.01
CA ALA A 6 -19.67 -8.08 19.89
C ALA A 6 -18.56 -7.04 20.14
N ALA A 7 -17.87 -7.18 21.27
CA ALA A 7 -16.66 -6.40 21.55
C ALA A 7 -15.58 -6.77 20.52
N SER A 8 -15.14 -5.78 19.74
CA SER A 8 -14.01 -5.89 18.82
C SER A 8 -12.74 -6.17 19.63
N HIS A 9 -12.43 -7.44 19.83
CA HIS A 9 -11.20 -7.89 20.47
C HIS A 9 -10.03 -7.62 19.53
N HIS A 10 -9.56 -6.37 19.52
CA HIS A 10 -8.24 -6.07 18.99
C HIS A 10 -7.23 -6.79 19.89
N PRO A 11 -6.36 -7.65 19.34
CA PRO A 11 -5.39 -8.37 20.15
C PRO A 11 -4.44 -7.37 20.87
N PRO A 12 -3.87 -7.74 22.03
CA PRO A 12 -3.05 -6.83 22.83
C PRO A 12 -1.84 -6.30 22.05
N ALA A 13 -1.53 -5.02 22.24
CA ALA A 13 -0.42 -4.32 21.58
C ALA A 13 0.95 -5.01 21.70
N HIS A 14 1.12 -5.88 22.70
CA HIS A 14 2.35 -6.58 23.04
C HIS A 14 2.78 -7.70 22.08
N ARG A 15 1.94 -8.06 21.09
CA ARG A 15 2.29 -9.08 20.10
C ARG A 15 2.91 -8.52 18.81
N ARG A 16 2.96 -7.20 18.62
CA ARG A 16 3.64 -6.60 17.47
C ARG A 16 5.14 -6.78 17.61
N ASN A 17 5.74 -7.74 16.91
CA ASN A 17 7.19 -8.04 16.96
C ASN A 17 8.05 -6.96 16.27
N THR A 18 7.52 -5.73 16.15
CA THR A 18 8.17 -4.54 15.61
C THR A 18 7.64 -3.31 16.35
N ASN A 19 8.46 -2.26 16.48
CA ASN A 19 8.02 -0.95 16.98
C ASN A 19 7.07 -0.22 15.99
N TYR A 20 6.58 -0.90 14.96
CA TYR A 20 5.96 -0.30 13.78
C TYR A 20 4.57 -0.82 13.44
N GLY A 21 4.00 -1.74 14.23
CA GLY A 21 2.58 -2.04 14.12
C GLY A 21 2.21 -3.18 13.19
N TYR A 22 3.12 -4.12 12.89
CA TYR A 22 2.87 -5.30 12.06
C TYR A 22 3.69 -6.50 12.56
N TYR A 23 3.32 -7.72 12.15
CA TYR A 23 4.16 -8.91 12.28
C TYR A 23 4.99 -9.10 11.02
N ILE A 24 6.26 -9.51 11.15
CA ILE A 24 7.14 -9.74 10.02
C ILE A 24 6.73 -11.04 9.31
N PRO A 25 6.28 -11.01 8.04
CA PRO A 25 5.77 -12.21 7.35
C PRO A 25 6.75 -13.39 7.34
N MET A 26 8.04 -13.13 7.16
CA MET A 26 9.08 -14.16 7.03
C MET A 26 9.32 -14.97 8.29
N ASN A 27 8.91 -14.48 9.47
CA ASN A 27 9.08 -15.22 10.72
C ASN A 27 8.17 -16.47 10.79
N ASP A 28 7.05 -16.43 10.07
CA ASP A 28 5.96 -17.40 10.18
C ASP A 28 5.58 -17.96 8.79
N GLY A 29 6.56 -18.08 7.88
CA GLY A 29 6.40 -18.72 6.57
C GLY A 29 5.75 -17.86 5.48
N GLY A 30 5.56 -16.57 5.74
CA GLY A 30 5.14 -15.58 4.74
C GLY A 30 6.30 -14.99 3.92
N SER A 31 5.99 -14.00 3.09
CA SER A 31 6.90 -13.36 2.15
C SER A 31 6.64 -11.85 2.08
N MET A 32 7.69 -11.07 1.83
CA MET A 32 7.59 -9.65 1.45
C MET A 32 7.52 -9.44 -0.08
N LEU A 33 7.49 -10.54 -0.85
CA LEU A 33 7.20 -10.56 -2.28
C LEU A 33 5.85 -11.24 -2.52
N THR A 34 5.06 -10.68 -3.43
CA THR A 34 3.83 -11.30 -3.94
C THR A 34 4.14 -12.53 -4.80
N GLN A 35 3.13 -13.34 -5.07
CA GLN A 35 3.16 -14.37 -6.09
C GLN A 35 2.46 -13.82 -7.33
N VAL A 36 3.23 -13.66 -8.40
CA VAL A 36 2.73 -13.24 -9.71
C VAL A 36 2.67 -14.46 -10.63
N PRO A 37 1.50 -14.81 -11.18
CA PRO A 37 1.40 -15.91 -12.14
C PRO A 37 2.10 -15.56 -13.45
N ASP A 38 2.55 -16.59 -14.17
CA ASP A 38 3.07 -16.49 -15.54
C ASP A 38 4.28 -15.53 -15.74
N THR A 39 5.10 -15.37 -14.70
CA THR A 39 6.34 -14.60 -14.77
C THR A 39 7.43 -15.29 -15.62
N TYR A 40 8.34 -14.49 -16.19
CA TYR A 40 9.51 -15.01 -16.88
C TYR A 40 10.82 -14.38 -16.36
N PRO A 41 11.75 -15.17 -15.78
CA PRO A 41 11.57 -16.58 -15.37
C PRO A 41 10.41 -16.78 -14.39
N ALA A 42 9.94 -18.01 -14.25
CA ALA A 42 8.84 -18.33 -13.34
C ALA A 42 9.24 -18.13 -11.87
N GLY A 43 8.29 -17.67 -11.05
CA GLY A 43 8.45 -17.53 -9.61
C GLY A 43 8.96 -16.17 -9.15
N LEU A 44 8.86 -15.14 -10.00
CA LEU A 44 9.13 -13.76 -9.60
C LEU A 44 7.92 -13.15 -8.88
N GLY A 45 8.20 -12.16 -8.03
CA GLY A 45 7.21 -11.46 -7.21
C GLY A 45 7.39 -9.95 -7.24
N GLU A 46 6.34 -9.23 -6.83
CA GLU A 46 6.38 -7.79 -6.65
C GLU A 46 6.56 -7.43 -5.17
N PRO A 47 7.28 -6.35 -4.85
CA PRO A 47 7.64 -6.03 -3.48
C PRO A 47 6.45 -5.44 -2.71
N LEU A 48 6.15 -6.00 -1.53
CA LEU A 48 5.29 -5.36 -0.52
C LEU A 48 6.07 -4.22 0.15
N ASN A 49 6.21 -3.09 -0.56
CA ASN A 49 7.14 -2.00 -0.25
C ASN A 49 6.52 -0.85 0.55
N VAL A 50 5.22 -0.93 0.90
CA VAL A 50 4.54 0.00 1.81
C VAL A 50 3.72 -0.77 2.85
N ILE A 51 3.71 -0.31 4.10
CA ILE A 51 2.87 -0.87 5.17
C ILE A 51 2.10 0.26 5.87
N VAL A 52 0.77 0.19 5.89
CA VAL A 52 -0.05 1.00 6.81
C VAL A 52 -0.09 0.28 8.15
N SER A 53 0.55 0.89 9.13
CA SER A 53 0.72 0.37 10.48
C SER A 53 -0.61 0.17 11.21
N ALA A 54 -0.71 -0.90 12.00
CA ALA A 54 -1.81 -1.09 12.95
C ALA A 54 -1.80 -0.09 14.13
N TYR A 55 -0.84 0.84 14.18
CA TYR A 55 -0.90 2.00 15.07
C TYR A 55 -1.69 3.17 14.47
N SER A 56 -2.11 3.06 13.21
CA SER A 56 -3.09 3.97 12.62
C SER A 56 -4.43 3.86 13.35
N ASP A 57 -5.27 4.88 13.21
CA ASP A 57 -6.60 4.85 13.84
C ASP A 57 -7.46 3.73 13.25
N SER A 58 -8.24 3.08 14.12
CA SER A 58 -9.01 1.88 13.77
C SER A 58 -10.01 2.12 12.63
N GLU A 59 -10.55 3.34 12.53
CA GLU A 59 -11.42 3.75 11.45
C GLU A 59 -10.70 3.72 10.11
N VAL A 60 -9.47 4.22 10.03
CA VAL A 60 -8.67 4.25 8.80
C VAL A 60 -8.34 2.83 8.32
N LEU A 61 -8.17 1.87 9.25
CA LEU A 61 -7.87 0.48 8.91
C LEU A 61 -9.09 -0.30 8.39
N GLN A 62 -10.30 0.29 8.41
CA GLN A 62 -11.48 -0.38 7.86
C GLN A 62 -11.48 -0.31 6.34
N ASN A 63 -11.59 -1.45 5.66
CA ASN A 63 -11.71 -1.53 4.20
C ASN A 63 -13.07 -1.00 3.71
N THR A 64 -13.23 0.33 3.69
CA THR A 64 -14.46 1.00 3.27
C THR A 64 -14.18 2.45 2.85
N VAL A 65 -15.07 3.02 2.04
CA VAL A 65 -15.07 4.44 1.68
C VAL A 65 -15.77 5.32 2.73
N ASN A 66 -16.52 4.70 3.64
CA ASN A 66 -17.34 5.39 4.63
C ASN A 66 -16.53 5.74 5.88
N ASN A 67 -17.00 6.71 6.66
CA ASN A 67 -16.49 7.02 8.00
C ASN A 67 -14.97 7.29 8.09
N GLY A 68 -14.35 7.75 7.00
CA GLY A 68 -12.92 7.97 6.92
C GLY A 68 -12.08 6.69 6.82
N GLY A 69 -12.66 5.61 6.30
CA GLY A 69 -11.99 4.32 6.13
C GLY A 69 -10.88 4.32 5.08
N LEU A 70 -10.23 3.17 4.93
CA LEU A 70 -9.00 2.98 4.14
C LEU A 70 -9.13 3.49 2.70
N ILE A 71 -10.26 3.20 2.04
CA ILE A 71 -10.49 3.63 0.66
C ILE A 71 -10.69 5.16 0.59
N ASN A 72 -11.34 5.75 1.61
CA ASN A 72 -11.48 7.21 1.69
C ASN A 72 -10.12 7.89 1.90
N TYR A 73 -9.26 7.28 2.72
CA TYR A 73 -7.88 7.73 2.90
C TYR A 73 -7.10 7.66 1.58
N PHE A 74 -7.20 6.58 0.80
CA PHE A 74 -6.56 6.52 -0.52
C PHE A 74 -7.02 7.65 -1.46
N GLN A 75 -8.32 7.99 -1.40
CA GLN A 75 -8.89 9.11 -2.16
C GLN A 75 -8.36 10.48 -1.72
N SER A 76 -7.90 10.64 -0.47
CA SER A 76 -7.36 11.93 0.01
C SER A 76 -6.01 12.29 -0.58
N PHE A 77 -5.29 11.32 -1.13
CA PHE A 77 -4.02 11.57 -1.81
C PHE A 77 -4.05 11.14 -3.29
N GLY A 78 -5.24 11.12 -3.91
CA GLY A 78 -5.40 11.05 -5.35
C GLY A 78 -5.49 9.65 -5.95
N PHE A 79 -5.71 8.63 -5.12
CA PHE A 79 -5.88 7.25 -5.56
C PHE A 79 -7.34 6.79 -5.43
N SER A 80 -7.79 5.87 -6.28
CA SER A 80 -9.13 5.32 -6.19
C SER A 80 -9.17 3.86 -6.66
N THR A 81 -10.27 3.17 -6.36
CA THR A 81 -10.51 1.81 -6.85
C THR A 81 -10.61 1.77 -8.37
N GLU A 82 -10.40 0.59 -8.95
CA GLU A 82 -10.44 0.40 -10.41
C GLU A 82 -11.74 0.92 -11.05
N CYS A 83 -11.55 1.47 -12.26
CA CYS A 83 -12.62 2.05 -13.05
C CYS A 83 -13.69 1.02 -13.40
N LEU A 84 -14.92 1.22 -12.94
CA LEU A 84 -16.11 0.43 -13.32
C LEU A 84 -15.92 -1.09 -13.20
N GLY A 85 -15.08 -1.55 -12.27
CA GLY A 85 -14.76 -2.97 -12.07
C GLY A 85 -13.94 -3.60 -13.19
N GLN A 86 -13.29 -2.81 -14.05
CA GLN A 86 -12.32 -3.32 -15.02
C GLN A 86 -11.04 -3.73 -14.28
N HIS A 87 -10.86 -5.04 -14.12
CA HIS A 87 -9.61 -5.61 -13.66
C HIS A 87 -8.78 -6.03 -14.89
N THR A 88 -7.82 -5.21 -15.28
CA THR A 88 -6.84 -5.55 -16.32
C THR A 88 -5.51 -5.92 -15.66
N GLY A 89 -5.15 -7.20 -15.74
CA GLY A 89 -3.98 -7.80 -15.09
C GLY A 89 -4.33 -9.16 -14.50
N SER A 90 -3.31 -9.91 -14.08
CA SER A 90 -3.52 -11.13 -13.30
C SER A 90 -3.67 -10.79 -11.82
N ASP A 91 -4.58 -11.48 -11.14
CA ASP A 91 -4.65 -11.48 -9.69
C ASP A 91 -3.28 -11.92 -9.11
N GLN A 92 -2.80 -11.19 -8.12
CA GLN A 92 -1.58 -11.51 -7.37
C GLN A 92 -1.92 -12.01 -5.97
N ALA A 93 -1.18 -13.01 -5.49
CA ALA A 93 -1.34 -13.49 -4.13
C ALA A 93 -0.25 -12.97 -3.19
N ALA A 94 -0.54 -12.84 -1.90
CA ALA A 94 0.46 -12.62 -0.85
C ALA A 94 0.22 -13.55 0.34
N ASN A 95 1.30 -14.03 0.94
CA ASN A 95 1.27 -14.72 2.23
C ASN A 95 1.94 -13.83 3.28
N LEU A 96 1.12 -13.25 4.17
CA LEU A 96 1.57 -12.30 5.19
C LEU A 96 2.10 -12.96 6.46
N GLY A 97 2.29 -14.29 6.47
CA GLY A 97 2.77 -15.04 7.63
C GLY A 97 1.79 -15.02 8.80
N ASP A 98 0.51 -14.83 8.53
CA ASP A 98 -0.53 -14.66 9.56
C ASP A 98 -1.42 -15.89 9.74
N GLY A 99 -1.06 -17.01 9.10
CA GLY A 99 -1.80 -18.28 9.17
C GLY A 99 -2.86 -18.45 8.08
N ASN A 100 -3.10 -17.43 7.24
CA ASN A 100 -4.02 -17.56 6.10
C ASN A 100 -3.40 -18.23 4.87
N GLY A 101 -2.07 -18.35 4.80
CA GLY A 101 -1.37 -18.79 3.60
C GLY A 101 -1.42 -17.72 2.50
N TRP A 102 -1.38 -18.14 1.24
CA TRP A 102 -1.47 -17.24 0.09
C TRP A 102 -2.92 -16.82 -0.16
N LEU A 103 -3.18 -15.52 -0.13
CA LEU A 103 -4.47 -14.92 -0.46
C LEU A 103 -4.34 -13.96 -1.63
N ASN A 104 -5.34 -13.92 -2.51
CA ASN A 104 -5.44 -12.88 -3.54
C ASN A 104 -5.52 -11.49 -2.91
N GLU A 105 -5.16 -10.48 -3.69
CA GLU A 105 -5.29 -9.08 -3.32
C GLU A 105 -6.71 -8.73 -2.87
N THR A 106 -6.80 -7.77 -1.95
CA THR A 106 -8.10 -7.25 -1.52
C THR A 106 -8.72 -6.36 -2.60
N ALA A 107 -7.90 -5.52 -3.23
CA ALA A 107 -8.23 -4.75 -4.43
C ALA A 107 -6.95 -4.16 -5.04
N VAL A 108 -7.08 -3.67 -6.26
CA VAL A 108 -6.10 -2.79 -6.91
C VAL A 108 -6.58 -1.34 -6.78
N ILE A 109 -5.66 -0.45 -6.44
CA ILE A 109 -5.89 0.98 -6.27
C ILE A 109 -4.96 1.73 -7.23
N ARG A 110 -5.54 2.61 -8.05
CA ARG A 110 -4.85 3.28 -9.16
C ARG A 110 -4.85 4.80 -8.98
N TRP A 111 -3.83 5.46 -9.50
CA TRP A 111 -3.78 6.92 -9.57
C TRP A 111 -4.98 7.45 -10.35
N ALA A 112 -5.69 8.41 -9.77
CA ALA A 112 -6.97 8.87 -10.30
C ALA A 112 -6.88 10.16 -11.11
N TYR A 113 -5.69 10.69 -11.43
CA TYR A 113 -5.50 11.91 -12.25
C TYR A 113 -6.40 13.10 -11.85
N GLY A 114 -6.65 13.26 -10.54
CA GLY A 114 -7.53 14.33 -10.02
C GLY A 114 -9.03 14.09 -10.19
N ASN A 115 -9.45 12.93 -10.71
CA ASN A 115 -10.83 12.51 -10.84
C ASN A 115 -11.03 11.10 -10.27
N ILE A 116 -11.37 10.99 -8.98
CA ILE A 116 -11.57 9.70 -8.29
C ILE A 116 -12.70 8.82 -8.85
N THR A 117 -13.58 9.37 -9.71
CA THR A 117 -14.69 8.63 -10.34
C THR A 117 -14.32 8.04 -11.69
N PHE A 118 -13.54 8.74 -12.51
CA PHE A 118 -13.24 8.34 -13.89
C PHE A 118 -11.75 8.33 -14.26
N GLY A 119 -10.90 8.98 -13.47
CA GLY A 119 -9.49 9.14 -13.81
C GLY A 119 -8.68 7.85 -13.64
N THR A 120 -9.16 6.86 -12.88
CA THR A 120 -8.55 5.52 -12.90
C THR A 120 -8.72 4.81 -14.24
N CYS A 121 -9.69 5.21 -15.08
CA CYS A 121 -9.80 4.73 -16.46
C CYS A 121 -8.72 5.38 -17.36
N GLU A 122 -8.27 6.60 -17.03
CA GLU A 122 -7.19 7.29 -17.75
C GLU A 122 -5.83 6.68 -17.43
N GLU A 123 -5.67 6.10 -16.25
CA GLU A 123 -4.44 5.38 -15.86
C GLU A 123 -4.18 4.18 -16.75
N THR A 124 -5.20 3.38 -17.06
CA THR A 124 -5.09 2.29 -18.04
C THR A 124 -4.50 2.79 -19.36
N ILE A 125 -4.87 3.99 -19.80
CA ILE A 125 -4.46 4.53 -21.09
C ILE A 125 -3.07 5.19 -21.04
N ASN A 126 -2.70 5.79 -19.91
CA ASN A 126 -1.53 6.67 -19.78
C ASN A 126 -0.38 6.08 -18.93
N GLY A 127 -0.65 5.06 -18.13
CA GLY A 127 0.28 4.50 -17.14
C GLY A 127 0.41 5.40 -15.92
N GLY A 128 0.34 4.83 -14.73
CA GLY A 128 0.39 5.59 -13.49
C GLY A 128 0.91 4.80 -12.31
N ASP A 129 0.92 5.50 -11.18
CA ASP A 129 1.17 4.89 -9.89
C ASP A 129 -0.03 4.03 -9.50
N HIS A 130 0.22 2.81 -9.04
CA HIS A 130 -0.82 1.92 -8.56
C HIS A 130 -0.27 1.04 -7.43
N PHE A 131 -1.20 0.45 -6.67
CA PHE A 131 -0.83 -0.58 -5.70
C PHE A 131 -1.92 -1.62 -5.52
N ARG A 132 -1.49 -2.83 -5.21
CA ARG A 132 -2.34 -3.91 -4.67
C ARG A 132 -2.16 -3.94 -3.16
N TYR A 133 -3.16 -4.40 -2.41
CA TYR A 133 -3.02 -4.50 -0.96
C TYR A 133 -3.69 -5.72 -0.33
N TRP A 134 -3.15 -6.09 0.84
CA TRP A 134 -3.58 -7.21 1.66
C TRP A 134 -3.66 -6.78 3.13
N ILE A 135 -4.51 -7.45 3.91
CA ILE A 135 -4.72 -7.16 5.33
C ILE A 135 -4.14 -8.30 6.16
N GLN A 136 -3.25 -7.99 7.10
CA GLN A 136 -2.68 -8.98 8.00
C GLN A 136 -3.65 -9.29 9.16
N ASN A 137 -4.59 -10.20 8.90
CA ASN A 137 -5.74 -10.49 9.76
C ASN A 137 -5.92 -11.97 10.10
N GLY A 138 -4.94 -12.81 9.78
CA GLY A 138 -5.01 -14.25 9.98
C GLY A 138 -4.95 -14.71 11.44
N PRO A 139 -5.27 -15.99 11.70
CA PRO A 139 -5.42 -16.54 13.04
C PRO A 139 -4.12 -16.55 13.87
N ASP A 140 -2.97 -16.62 13.22
CA ASP A 140 -1.67 -16.75 13.89
C ASP A 140 -1.01 -15.39 14.16
N ALA A 141 -1.27 -14.39 13.30
CA ALA A 141 -0.66 -13.07 13.41
C ALA A 141 -1.59 -11.92 12.96
N ASN A 142 -2.73 -11.73 13.62
CA ASN A 142 -3.63 -10.61 13.32
C ASN A 142 -3.11 -9.28 13.90
N SER A 143 -2.55 -8.42 13.06
CA SER A 143 -2.23 -7.03 13.44
C SER A 143 -3.29 -6.03 12.97
N GLY A 144 -3.96 -6.32 11.85
CA GLY A 144 -4.77 -5.35 11.12
C GLY A 144 -3.96 -4.37 10.25
N ALA A 145 -2.64 -4.55 10.16
CA ALA A 145 -1.81 -3.75 9.25
C ALA A 145 -2.13 -4.06 7.78
N ILE A 146 -1.97 -3.06 6.93
CA ILE A 146 -2.22 -3.17 5.49
C ILE A 146 -0.89 -3.21 4.75
N PHE A 147 -0.63 -4.26 4.00
CA PHE A 147 0.58 -4.44 3.19
C PHE A 147 0.26 -4.08 1.74
N LEU A 148 1.06 -3.21 1.15
CA LEU A 148 0.85 -2.66 -0.19
C LEU A 148 2.04 -3.02 -1.09
N ALA A 149 1.76 -3.50 -2.30
CA ALA A 149 2.73 -3.61 -3.37
C ALA A 149 2.54 -2.41 -4.31
N ALA A 150 3.36 -1.37 -4.17
CA ALA A 150 3.26 -0.15 -4.95
C ALA A 150 4.28 -0.13 -6.09
N SER A 151 3.85 0.32 -7.27
CA SER A 151 4.71 0.46 -8.45
C SER A 151 4.14 1.49 -9.42
N TYR A 152 4.97 1.96 -10.34
CA TYR A 152 4.56 2.85 -11.42
C TYR A 152 4.63 2.13 -12.77
N GLU A 153 3.49 2.04 -13.46
CA GLU A 153 3.33 1.37 -14.76
C GLU A 153 3.46 2.35 -15.94
N LEU A 154 3.96 1.82 -17.05
CA LEU A 154 3.84 2.44 -18.37
C LEU A 154 2.40 2.35 -18.90
N PRO A 155 2.04 3.17 -19.91
CA PRO A 155 0.73 3.08 -20.56
C PRO A 155 0.46 1.69 -21.18
N ILE A 156 -0.82 1.35 -21.40
CA ILE A 156 -1.22 0.08 -22.05
C ILE A 156 -0.60 -0.13 -23.44
N ALA A 157 -0.27 0.96 -24.16
CA ALA A 157 0.45 0.88 -25.44
C ALA A 157 1.85 0.25 -25.30
N GLN A 158 2.39 0.23 -24.09
CA GLN A 158 3.64 -0.41 -23.68
C GLN A 158 3.35 -1.59 -22.72
N GLN A 159 2.14 -2.15 -22.80
CA GLN A 159 1.72 -3.36 -22.11
C GLN A 159 1.75 -3.27 -20.57
N HIS A 160 1.65 -2.07 -20.00
CA HIS A 160 1.73 -1.88 -18.54
C HIS A 160 3.04 -2.41 -17.91
N ASP A 161 4.15 -2.41 -18.66
CA ASP A 161 5.46 -2.73 -18.07
C ASP A 161 5.85 -1.67 -17.02
N ILE A 162 6.67 -2.05 -16.04
CA ILE A 162 7.09 -1.15 -14.96
C ILE A 162 8.17 -0.21 -15.50
N ILE A 163 8.08 1.08 -15.17
CA ILE A 163 9.11 2.05 -15.56
C ILE A 163 10.46 1.69 -14.92
N VAL A 164 11.55 2.23 -15.49
CA VAL A 164 12.86 2.19 -14.82
C VAL A 164 12.74 2.75 -13.41
N ASN A 165 13.25 2.02 -12.41
CA ASN A 165 13.13 2.34 -10.98
C ASN A 165 11.68 2.43 -10.45
N GLY A 166 10.69 1.86 -11.16
CA GLY A 166 9.26 2.05 -10.90
C GLY A 166 8.74 1.53 -9.57
N TYR A 167 9.35 0.51 -8.96
CA TYR A 167 8.98 0.08 -7.60
C TYR A 167 9.37 1.11 -6.54
N ASN A 168 10.57 1.69 -6.64
CA ASN A 168 11.03 2.68 -5.69
C ASN A 168 10.32 4.03 -5.95
N LEU A 169 10.18 4.44 -7.22
CA LEU A 169 9.47 5.66 -7.59
C LEU A 169 7.98 5.62 -7.21
N GLY A 170 7.27 4.53 -7.51
CA GLY A 170 5.85 4.38 -7.15
C GLY A 170 5.64 4.46 -5.64
N ARG A 171 6.44 3.70 -4.86
CA ARG A 171 6.45 3.82 -3.39
C ARG A 171 6.64 5.26 -2.94
N ASP A 172 7.67 5.94 -3.43
CA ASP A 172 8.06 7.25 -2.90
C ASP A 172 7.12 8.37 -3.37
N TRP A 173 6.54 8.26 -4.56
CA TRP A 173 5.53 9.21 -5.07
C TRP A 173 4.21 9.06 -4.33
N LEU A 174 3.78 7.82 -4.04
CA LEU A 174 2.68 7.55 -3.11
C LEU A 174 2.94 8.21 -1.75
N ILE A 175 4.12 8.03 -1.15
CA ILE A 175 4.48 8.68 0.13
C ILE A 175 4.46 10.21 0.01
N GLY A 176 4.98 10.77 -1.09
CA GLY A 176 4.95 12.20 -1.36
C GLY A 176 3.52 12.75 -1.39
N ASN A 177 2.61 12.06 -2.06
CA ASN A 177 1.19 12.42 -2.13
C ASN A 177 0.49 12.28 -0.76
N ALA A 178 0.66 11.13 -0.09
CA ALA A 178 0.03 10.85 1.20
C ALA A 178 0.49 11.76 2.35
N THR A 179 1.66 12.41 2.18
CA THR A 179 2.21 13.39 3.11
C THR A 179 2.21 14.82 2.55
N ALA A 180 1.53 15.06 1.42
CA ALA A 180 1.39 16.37 0.77
C ALA A 180 2.71 17.16 0.64
N GLN A 181 3.80 16.48 0.22
CA GLN A 181 5.09 17.15 0.03
C GLN A 181 5.02 18.18 -1.09
N SER A 182 5.66 19.33 -0.88
CA SER A 182 5.73 20.42 -1.88
C SER A 182 6.68 20.13 -3.05
N SER A 183 7.44 19.04 -2.97
CA SER A 183 8.41 18.61 -3.97
C SER A 183 8.47 17.09 -4.01
N VAL A 184 8.81 16.54 -5.18
CA VAL A 184 9.02 15.10 -5.35
C VAL A 184 10.08 14.60 -4.37
N ILE A 185 9.82 13.46 -3.74
CA ILE A 185 10.77 12.80 -2.86
C ILE A 185 12.01 12.40 -3.67
N PRO A 186 13.24 12.77 -3.22
CA PRO A 186 14.46 12.40 -3.91
C PRO A 186 14.79 10.93 -3.64
N THR A 187 14.13 10.00 -4.36
CA THR A 187 14.22 8.54 -4.20
C THR A 187 15.63 8.02 -3.96
N ASN A 188 16.60 8.45 -4.77
CA ASN A 188 17.99 7.98 -4.68
C ASN A 188 18.73 8.43 -3.39
N ASN A 189 18.16 9.37 -2.63
CA ASN A 189 18.76 9.91 -1.40
C ASN A 189 18.09 9.32 -0.14
N LEU A 190 17.08 8.46 -0.29
CA LEU A 190 16.40 7.85 0.84
C LEU A 190 17.31 6.86 1.57
N THR A 191 17.14 6.79 2.88
CA THR A 191 17.79 5.82 3.76
C THR A 191 16.74 5.16 4.65
N ASN A 192 17.14 4.12 5.38
CA ASN A 192 16.33 3.48 6.42
C ASN A 192 16.11 4.34 7.67
N THR A 193 16.43 5.64 7.61
CA THR A 193 16.12 6.64 8.65
C THR A 193 15.36 7.83 8.07
N SER A 194 15.03 7.82 6.78
CA SER A 194 14.22 8.86 6.15
C SER A 194 12.81 8.87 6.75
N THR A 195 12.30 10.07 6.99
CA THR A 195 10.95 10.27 7.53
C THR A 195 10.23 11.39 6.78
N TYR A 196 8.91 11.26 6.68
CA TYR A 196 8.03 12.27 6.09
C TYR A 196 6.76 12.39 6.91
N SER A 197 6.13 13.55 6.88
CA SER A 197 4.85 13.77 7.52
C SER A 197 4.06 14.85 6.82
N GLY A 198 2.75 14.75 6.85
CA GLY A 198 1.86 15.80 6.39
C GLY A 198 0.40 15.43 6.55
N GLN A 199 -0.46 16.21 5.91
CA GLN A 199 -1.91 16.05 6.00
C GLN A 199 -2.55 16.06 4.62
N THR A 200 -3.58 15.25 4.46
CA THR A 200 -4.43 15.22 3.27
C THR A 200 -5.90 15.27 3.70
N SER A 201 -6.81 15.57 2.78
CA SER A 201 -8.24 15.65 3.11
C SER A 201 -9.11 15.21 1.95
N TYR A 202 -10.22 14.54 2.28
CA TYR A 202 -11.21 14.10 1.31
C TYR A 202 -12.58 13.94 1.95
N ASN A 203 -13.65 14.32 1.24
CA ASN A 203 -15.03 14.24 1.73
C ASN A 203 -15.25 14.78 3.15
N GLY A 204 -14.53 15.85 3.51
CA GLY A 204 -14.60 16.49 4.83
C GLY A 204 -13.89 15.74 5.97
N TYR A 205 -13.13 14.68 5.66
CA TYR A 205 -12.19 14.04 6.59
C TYR A 205 -10.79 14.60 6.37
N THR A 206 -10.04 14.79 7.45
CA THR A 206 -8.61 15.18 7.40
C THR A 206 -7.77 14.09 8.04
N TYR A 207 -6.75 13.65 7.34
CA TYR A 207 -5.82 12.62 7.77
C TYR A 207 -4.43 13.22 7.99
N SER A 208 -3.79 12.90 9.11
CA SER A 208 -2.34 13.08 9.29
C SER A 208 -1.62 11.77 9.02
N THR A 209 -0.60 11.81 8.17
CA THR A 209 0.26 10.68 7.85
C THR A 209 1.66 10.96 8.35
N THR A 210 2.25 10.04 9.10
CA THR A 210 3.69 10.00 9.38
C THR A 210 4.31 8.75 8.77
N VAL A 211 5.51 8.87 8.22
CA VAL A 211 6.17 7.81 7.46
C VAL A 211 7.58 7.62 7.97
N ASN A 212 7.97 6.36 8.19
CA ASN A 212 9.34 5.95 8.49
C ASN A 212 9.77 4.92 7.46
N TYR A 213 10.89 5.17 6.79
CA TYR A 213 11.52 4.15 5.95
C TYR A 213 12.32 3.20 6.82
N VAL A 214 12.22 1.91 6.54
CA VAL A 214 12.98 0.85 7.22
C VAL A 214 13.66 -0.06 6.20
N SER A 215 14.71 -0.75 6.62
CA SER A 215 15.35 -1.83 5.85
C SER A 215 15.22 -3.17 6.58
N GLY A 216 15.59 -4.25 5.90
CA GLY A 216 15.61 -5.61 6.48
C GLY A 216 14.33 -6.42 6.26
N LEU A 217 13.27 -5.79 5.73
CA LEU A 217 12.09 -6.49 5.22
C LEU A 217 12.26 -6.98 3.77
N LEU A 218 12.90 -6.14 2.96
CA LEU A 218 13.30 -6.44 1.58
C LEU A 218 14.81 -6.30 1.45
N GLN A 219 15.40 -7.04 0.52
CA GLN A 219 16.81 -6.89 0.15
C GLN A 219 16.95 -5.86 -0.97
N ASN A 220 18.06 -5.14 -1.00
CA ASN A 220 18.44 -4.33 -2.16
C ASN A 220 18.93 -5.28 -3.26
N THR A 221 18.05 -5.68 -4.17
CA THR A 221 18.33 -6.75 -5.15
C THR A 221 17.45 -6.65 -6.39
N SER A 222 17.86 -7.37 -7.42
CA SER A 222 17.04 -7.69 -8.60
C SER A 222 16.56 -9.15 -8.58
N ASP A 223 17.10 -9.97 -7.67
CA ASP A 223 16.79 -11.39 -7.57
C ASP A 223 15.37 -11.60 -7.05
N GLY A 224 14.59 -12.41 -7.77
CA GLY A 224 13.21 -12.72 -7.42
C GLY A 224 12.21 -11.59 -7.72
N ILE A 225 12.67 -10.46 -8.26
CA ILE A 225 11.82 -9.30 -8.55
C ILE A 225 11.22 -9.42 -9.95
N ASN A 226 9.90 -9.28 -10.06
CA ASN A 226 9.22 -9.23 -11.35
C ASN A 226 9.66 -7.99 -12.15
N HIS A 227 9.71 -8.06 -13.48
CA HIS A 227 10.20 -6.97 -14.35
C HIS A 227 11.64 -6.48 -14.07
N TYR A 228 12.47 -7.24 -13.35
CA TYR A 228 13.80 -6.78 -12.93
C TYR A 228 14.70 -6.27 -14.07
N GLN A 229 14.52 -6.79 -15.29
CA GLN A 229 15.32 -6.42 -16.47
C GLN A 229 14.98 -5.02 -17.01
N SER A 230 13.72 -4.59 -16.92
CA SER A 230 13.26 -3.26 -17.35
C SER A 230 13.37 -2.24 -16.23
N VAL A 231 13.21 -2.66 -14.98
CA VAL A 231 13.24 -1.77 -13.82
C VAL A 231 14.65 -1.43 -13.36
N ALA A 232 15.59 -2.38 -13.37
CA ALA A 232 16.97 -2.14 -13.00
C ALA A 232 17.69 -1.33 -14.08
N SER A 233 18.45 -0.30 -13.69
CA SER A 233 19.20 0.53 -14.64
C SER A 233 20.37 1.26 -13.99
N GLY A 234 21.40 1.60 -14.77
CA GLY A 234 22.51 2.43 -14.31
C GLY A 234 23.33 1.86 -13.16
N GLY A 235 23.34 0.52 -12.99
CA GLY A 235 23.99 -0.16 -11.87
C GLY A 235 23.16 -0.22 -10.59
N LEU A 236 21.91 0.28 -10.61
CA LEU A 236 20.94 0.12 -9.54
C LEU A 236 20.15 -1.17 -9.71
N ASN A 237 19.84 -1.82 -8.60
CA ASN A 237 18.95 -2.97 -8.55
C ASN A 237 17.49 -2.56 -8.79
N ALA A 238 16.64 -3.55 -9.11
CA ALA A 238 15.21 -3.33 -9.32
C ALA A 238 14.50 -2.73 -8.09
N ILE A 239 14.94 -3.06 -6.87
CA ILE A 239 14.49 -2.46 -5.61
C ILE A 239 15.67 -2.07 -4.72
N ASP A 240 15.48 -1.03 -3.90
CA ASP A 240 16.49 -0.52 -2.97
C ASP A 240 16.48 -1.20 -1.59
N GLY A 241 15.52 -2.10 -1.35
CA GLY A 241 15.32 -2.81 -0.08
C GLY A 241 14.64 -2.01 1.03
N LEU A 242 14.20 -0.78 0.75
CA LEU A 242 13.46 0.04 1.70
C LEU A 242 11.96 -0.27 1.65
N VAL A 243 11.33 -0.22 2.83
CA VAL A 243 9.88 -0.31 3.00
C VAL A 243 9.42 0.95 3.73
N ALA A 244 8.38 1.60 3.22
CA ALA A 244 7.79 2.78 3.85
C ALA A 244 6.69 2.35 4.84
N ILE A 245 6.85 2.67 6.13
CA ILE A 245 5.84 2.40 7.16
C ILE A 245 5.05 3.67 7.43
N MET A 246 3.75 3.65 7.13
CA MET A 246 2.81 4.76 7.32
C MET A 246 2.02 4.57 8.62
N THR A 247 1.92 5.62 9.44
CA THR A 247 0.97 5.69 10.56
C THR A 247 0.01 6.85 10.30
N VAL A 248 -1.29 6.53 10.27
CA VAL A 248 -2.34 7.46 9.85
C VAL A 248 -3.29 7.78 10.99
N LYS A 249 -3.54 9.08 11.21
CA LYS A 249 -4.44 9.61 12.24
C LYS A 249 -5.56 10.41 11.62
N LEU A 250 -6.77 10.26 12.17
CA LEU A 250 -7.95 10.97 11.72
C LEU A 250 -8.12 12.25 12.56
N GLU A 251 -7.69 13.38 11.99
CA GLU A 251 -7.64 14.67 12.69
C GLU A 251 -9.00 15.35 12.74
N SER A 252 -9.83 15.16 11.71
CA SER A 252 -11.18 15.72 11.65
C SER A 252 -12.14 14.84 10.86
N LYS A 253 -13.43 14.97 11.18
CA LYS A 253 -14.56 14.29 10.53
C LYS A 253 -15.59 15.35 10.10
N PRO A 254 -16.40 15.12 9.05
CA PRO A 254 -17.50 16.01 8.68
C PRO A 254 -18.43 16.22 9.87
N GLN A 255 -18.83 17.46 10.13
CA GLN A 255 -19.85 17.72 11.14
C GLN A 255 -21.14 16.99 10.74
N ALA A 256 -21.72 16.25 11.68
CA ALA A 256 -23.06 15.69 11.48
C ALA A 256 -24.00 16.86 11.17
N ALA A 257 -24.73 16.77 10.05
CA ALA A 257 -25.74 17.76 9.73
C ALA A 257 -26.73 17.79 10.90
N SER A 258 -26.79 18.92 11.62
CA SER A 258 -27.81 19.13 12.63
C SER A 258 -29.15 19.08 11.92
N SER A 259 -29.95 18.05 12.21
CA SER A 259 -31.35 18.02 11.80
C SER A 259 -32.06 19.18 12.49
N GLY A 260 -32.29 20.25 11.73
CA GLY A 260 -33.21 21.33 12.10
C GLY A 260 -34.66 20.89 11.98
#